data_AF-A0A2H5BCP4-F1
#
_entry.id   AF-A0A2H5BCP4-F1
#
_cell.length_a   1.000
_cell.length_b   1.000
_cell.length_c   1.000
_cell.angle_alpha   90.00
_cell.angle_beta   90.00
_cell.angle_gamma   90.00
#
_symmetry.space_group_name_H-M   'P 1'
#
loop_
_entity.id
_entity.type
_entity.pdbx_description
1 polymer ?
#
loop_
_entity_poly.entity_id
_entity_poly.type
_entity_poly.pdbx_seq_one_letter_code
_entity_poly.pdbx_strand_id
1 'polypeptide(L)'
;MLDRSDRRAAAVLWLTVTVRRPHREPLVAALRAGDGPAVRAALLAPGSVPLVGSAVEARRIVEATRLAELLADRPTDPALAAVALRLLVRMGRAGEDGSVLRALPEAAGLYETVIGRAGSLPPDVAQAAALLSLAQDLSSGTGALLPWPPGRREGLLRSLGEAVQRCGAAEPTTESRRRAEWIRRTGRRPFELVGEAGRSGLRVEVVVADPALGGEVEARLLVDGRPVVPEHFGAGPALTPERLLDSAALRATEEPREVVLAEASCAPGCCGELLVTIRREGAEVVWEHLHRTMGRPRPGGPAEYRFSAAAYEAELARAERDRAWSWPARTVARLIAEGLRERPELLAHWELELCWATTSHSDPDTAVLMLGNVGSRAGADYPNRYEWTVPDDGTPAEAQAAAALRRLGEADPRW
;
A
#
# COMPACT_ATOMS: atom_id res chain seq x y z
N MET A 1 10.84 -4.04 -28.10
CA MET A 1 10.54 -3.26 -29.32
C MET A 1 9.03 -3.19 -29.57
N LEU A 2 8.31 -4.33 -29.53
CA LEU A 2 6.83 -4.38 -29.66
C LEU A 2 6.07 -3.50 -28.66
N ASP A 3 6.50 -3.41 -27.39
CA ASP A 3 5.84 -2.56 -26.37
C ASP A 3 5.71 -1.07 -26.71
N ARG A 4 6.54 -0.57 -27.63
CA ARG A 4 6.47 0.83 -28.10
C ARG A 4 5.64 1.00 -29.37
N SER A 5 5.46 -0.07 -30.14
CA SER A 5 4.82 -0.03 -31.48
C SER A 5 3.41 -0.61 -31.48
N ASP A 6 3.18 -1.68 -30.72
CA ASP A 6 1.89 -2.35 -30.54
C ASP A 6 1.83 -3.00 -29.15
N ARG A 7 1.31 -2.24 -28.19
CA ARG A 7 1.19 -2.69 -26.78
C ARG A 7 0.23 -3.84 -26.62
N ARG A 8 -0.83 -3.89 -27.44
CA ARG A 8 -1.81 -4.97 -27.38
C ARG A 8 -1.17 -6.28 -27.78
N ALA A 9 -0.50 -6.31 -28.93
CA ALA A 9 0.21 -7.52 -29.38
C ALA A 9 1.30 -7.93 -28.39
N ALA A 10 2.06 -6.98 -27.84
CA ALA A 10 3.05 -7.24 -26.80
C ALA A 10 2.42 -7.87 -25.55
N ALA A 11 1.27 -7.36 -25.10
CA ALA A 11 0.56 -7.87 -23.94
C ALA A 11 -0.02 -9.28 -24.18
N VAL A 12 -0.60 -9.55 -25.36
CA VAL A 12 -1.10 -10.89 -25.72
C VAL A 12 0.05 -11.91 -25.77
N LEU A 13 1.20 -11.52 -26.35
CA LEU A 13 2.40 -12.35 -26.38
C LEU A 13 2.93 -12.60 -24.95
N TRP A 14 3.00 -11.56 -24.12
CA TRP A 14 3.45 -11.69 -22.74
C TRP A 14 2.55 -12.66 -21.97
N LEU A 15 1.23 -12.48 -22.02
CA LEU A 15 0.26 -13.38 -21.36
C LEU A 15 0.39 -14.82 -21.89
N THR A 16 0.60 -14.99 -23.19
CA THR A 16 0.85 -16.29 -23.82
C THR A 16 2.09 -17.01 -23.25
N VAL A 17 3.18 -16.28 -23.02
CA VAL A 17 4.47 -16.88 -22.65
C VAL A 17 4.61 -17.07 -21.14
N THR A 18 4.14 -16.09 -20.35
CA THR A 18 4.38 -16.05 -18.89
C THR A 18 3.27 -16.67 -18.07
N VAL A 19 2.04 -16.74 -18.59
CA VAL A 19 0.91 -17.27 -17.85
C VAL A 19 0.64 -18.72 -18.25
N ARG A 20 1.30 -19.66 -17.58
CA ARG A 20 0.91 -21.08 -17.60
C ARG A 20 -0.06 -21.41 -16.47
N ARG A 21 -1.19 -20.70 -16.41
CA ARG A 21 -2.23 -20.95 -15.41
C ARG A 21 -3.51 -21.45 -16.09
N PRO A 22 -4.05 -22.62 -15.72
CA PRO A 22 -5.21 -23.21 -16.39
C PRO A 22 -6.43 -22.27 -16.49
N HIS A 23 -6.67 -21.45 -15.47
CA HIS A 23 -7.77 -20.49 -15.44
C HIS A 23 -7.65 -19.32 -16.42
N ARG A 24 -6.49 -19.15 -17.09
CA ARG A 24 -6.27 -18.04 -18.05
C ARG A 24 -6.19 -18.50 -19.50
N GLU A 25 -6.18 -19.80 -19.74
CA GLU A 25 -6.24 -20.36 -21.10
C GLU A 25 -7.45 -19.85 -21.90
N PRO A 26 -8.67 -19.74 -21.32
CA PRO A 26 -9.81 -19.20 -22.05
C PRO A 26 -9.60 -17.75 -22.50
N LEU A 27 -8.99 -16.92 -21.65
CA LEU A 27 -8.71 -15.52 -21.97
C LEU A 27 -7.67 -15.41 -23.09
N VAL A 28 -6.56 -16.17 -22.99
CA VAL A 28 -5.51 -16.16 -24.02
C VAL A 28 -6.04 -16.69 -25.36
N ALA A 29 -6.88 -17.74 -25.34
CA ALA A 29 -7.51 -18.28 -26.55
C ALA A 29 -8.43 -17.24 -27.21
N ALA A 30 -9.30 -16.59 -26.43
CA ALA A 30 -10.20 -15.55 -26.93
C ALA A 30 -9.44 -14.34 -27.50
N LEU A 31 -8.36 -13.92 -26.83
CA LEU A 31 -7.49 -12.83 -27.29
C LEU A 31 -6.83 -13.15 -28.63
N ARG A 32 -6.35 -14.38 -28.83
CA ARG A 32 -5.74 -14.83 -30.09
C ARG A 32 -6.76 -14.93 -31.23
N ALA A 33 -7.99 -15.35 -30.91
CA ALA A 33 -9.09 -15.42 -31.87
C ALA A 33 -9.64 -14.04 -32.26
N GLY A 34 -9.35 -12.99 -31.47
CA GLY A 34 -9.91 -11.66 -31.67
C GLY A 34 -11.41 -11.57 -31.37
N ASP A 35 -11.95 -12.52 -30.62
CA ASP A 35 -13.39 -12.63 -30.30
C ASP A 35 -13.73 -11.79 -29.06
N GLY A 36 -14.26 -10.58 -29.28
CA GLY A 36 -14.64 -9.65 -28.22
C GLY A 36 -15.65 -10.24 -27.21
N PRO A 37 -16.77 -10.85 -27.65
CA PRO A 37 -17.67 -11.61 -26.78
C PRO A 37 -16.98 -12.68 -25.94
N ALA A 38 -16.08 -13.49 -26.53
CA ALA A 38 -15.34 -14.51 -25.79
C ALA A 38 -14.34 -13.91 -24.80
N VAL A 39 -13.68 -12.79 -25.15
CA VAL A 39 -12.79 -12.06 -24.24
C VAL A 39 -13.56 -11.58 -23.01
N ARG A 40 -14.75 -10.99 -23.22
CA ARG A 40 -15.62 -10.59 -22.11
C ARG A 40 -16.02 -11.80 -21.26
N ALA A 41 -16.50 -12.87 -21.88
CA ALA A 41 -16.90 -14.07 -21.14
C ALA A 41 -15.74 -14.63 -20.30
N ALA A 42 -14.53 -14.67 -20.87
CA ALA A 42 -13.33 -15.10 -20.18
C ALA A 42 -12.95 -14.17 -19.02
N LEU A 43 -13.07 -12.85 -19.16
CA LEU A 43 -12.83 -11.88 -18.07
C LEU A 43 -13.84 -11.98 -16.91
N LEU A 44 -15.06 -12.43 -17.20
CA LEU A 44 -16.13 -12.58 -16.20
C LEU A 44 -16.13 -13.97 -15.55
N ALA A 45 -15.43 -14.94 -16.13
CA ALA A 45 -15.37 -16.29 -15.59
C ALA A 45 -14.79 -16.29 -14.17
N PRO A 46 -15.33 -17.09 -13.23
CA PRO A 46 -14.78 -17.22 -11.88
C PRO A 46 -13.28 -17.54 -11.91
N GLY A 47 -12.48 -16.80 -11.15
CA GLY A 47 -11.02 -17.01 -11.06
C GLY A 47 -10.19 -16.48 -12.24
N SER A 48 -10.80 -15.89 -13.27
CA SER A 48 -10.10 -15.34 -14.43
C SER A 48 -9.21 -14.13 -14.11
N VAL A 49 -9.71 -13.24 -13.25
CA VAL A 49 -8.97 -12.12 -12.67
C VAL A 49 -8.82 -12.40 -11.18
N PRO A 50 -7.78 -13.12 -10.76
CA PRO A 50 -7.55 -13.31 -9.34
C PRO A 50 -7.21 -11.96 -8.71
N LEU A 51 -7.73 -11.73 -7.50
CA LEU A 51 -7.26 -10.67 -6.60
C LEU A 51 -5.74 -10.80 -6.30
N VAL A 52 -5.15 -11.95 -6.64
CA VAL A 52 -3.77 -12.41 -6.32
C VAL A 52 -2.85 -12.51 -7.57
N GLY A 53 -3.18 -11.86 -8.69
CA GLY A 53 -2.24 -11.68 -9.84
C GLY A 53 -1.13 -10.66 -9.52
N SER A 54 -0.19 -10.34 -10.44
CA SER A 54 0.76 -9.22 -10.26
C SER A 54 0.24 -7.89 -10.84
N ALA A 55 0.76 -6.73 -10.43
CA ALA A 55 0.39 -5.42 -11.00
C ALA A 55 0.72 -5.35 -12.50
N VAL A 56 1.89 -5.86 -12.88
CA VAL A 56 2.31 -5.99 -14.29
C VAL A 56 1.31 -6.83 -15.07
N GLU A 57 0.90 -7.97 -14.51
CA GLU A 57 -0.06 -8.85 -15.16
C GLU A 57 -1.43 -8.17 -15.34
N ALA A 58 -1.92 -7.46 -14.31
CA ALA A 58 -3.16 -6.70 -14.41
C ALA A 58 -3.11 -5.67 -15.56
N ARG A 59 -1.99 -4.95 -15.71
CA ARG A 59 -1.78 -4.06 -16.85
C ARG A 59 -1.78 -4.81 -18.18
N ARG A 60 -1.12 -5.97 -18.27
CA ARG A 60 -1.14 -6.76 -19.52
C ARG A 60 -2.54 -7.23 -19.88
N ILE A 61 -3.37 -7.56 -18.90
CA ILE A 61 -4.79 -7.86 -19.15
C ILE A 61 -5.51 -6.62 -19.71
N VAL A 62 -5.32 -5.44 -19.11
CA VAL A 62 -5.92 -4.18 -19.58
C VAL A 62 -5.52 -3.87 -21.03
N GLU A 63 -4.22 -3.93 -21.33
CA GLU A 63 -3.66 -3.66 -22.67
C GLU A 63 -4.14 -4.69 -23.70
N ALA A 64 -4.10 -5.98 -23.38
CA ALA A 64 -4.48 -7.04 -24.32
C ALA A 64 -5.98 -6.99 -24.69
N THR A 65 -6.83 -6.66 -23.71
CA THR A 65 -8.28 -6.65 -23.85
C THR A 65 -8.83 -5.32 -24.39
N ARG A 66 -8.00 -4.28 -24.49
CA ARG A 66 -8.42 -2.90 -24.79
C ARG A 66 -9.57 -2.48 -23.86
N LEU A 67 -9.38 -2.68 -22.56
CA LEU A 67 -10.45 -2.62 -21.57
C LEU A 67 -11.26 -1.31 -21.62
N ALA A 68 -10.62 -0.17 -21.89
CA ALA A 68 -11.30 1.12 -22.05
C ALA A 68 -12.34 1.11 -23.18
N GLU A 69 -12.01 0.51 -24.33
CA GLU A 69 -12.95 0.37 -25.46
C GLU A 69 -14.04 -0.65 -25.13
N LEU A 70 -13.67 -1.76 -24.50
CA LEU A 70 -14.63 -2.78 -24.09
C LEU A 70 -15.69 -2.24 -23.11
N LEU A 71 -15.28 -1.34 -22.20
CA LEU A 71 -16.17 -0.60 -21.32
C LEU A 71 -17.01 0.42 -22.08
N ALA A 72 -16.43 1.16 -23.03
CA ALA A 72 -17.14 2.15 -23.83
C ALA A 72 -18.28 1.51 -24.65
N ASP A 73 -18.03 0.34 -25.26
CA ASP A 73 -19.01 -0.43 -26.02
C ASP A 73 -20.16 -0.99 -25.15
N ARG A 74 -19.95 -1.07 -23.82
CA ARG A 74 -20.87 -1.68 -22.86
C ARG A 74 -21.08 -0.78 -21.65
N PRO A 75 -21.76 0.37 -21.81
CA PRO A 75 -21.88 1.39 -20.78
C PRO A 75 -22.63 0.91 -19.52
N THR A 76 -23.54 -0.05 -19.68
CA THR A 76 -24.44 -0.54 -18.62
C THR A 76 -24.04 -1.91 -18.08
N ASP A 77 -22.81 -2.38 -18.30
CA ASP A 77 -22.35 -3.69 -17.83
C ASP A 77 -21.64 -3.59 -16.46
N PRO A 78 -22.35 -3.87 -15.35
CA PRO A 78 -21.77 -3.72 -14.01
C PRO A 78 -20.70 -4.78 -13.72
N ALA A 79 -20.80 -5.97 -14.32
CA ALA A 79 -19.85 -7.04 -14.11
C ALA A 79 -18.48 -6.69 -14.72
N LEU A 80 -18.49 -6.10 -15.92
CA LEU A 80 -17.28 -5.60 -16.55
C LEU A 80 -16.67 -4.42 -15.79
N ALA A 81 -17.50 -3.49 -15.29
CA ALA A 81 -17.05 -2.40 -14.43
C ALA A 81 -16.37 -2.91 -13.14
N ALA A 82 -16.92 -3.96 -12.51
CA ALA A 82 -16.33 -4.60 -11.34
C ALA A 82 -14.98 -5.26 -11.65
N VAL A 83 -14.82 -5.89 -12.82
CA VAL A 83 -13.52 -6.41 -13.27
C VAL A 83 -12.51 -5.29 -13.46
N ALA A 84 -12.91 -4.20 -14.11
CA ALA A 84 -12.05 -3.04 -14.33
C ALA A 84 -11.61 -2.40 -13.00
N LEU A 85 -12.52 -2.28 -12.03
CA LEU A 85 -12.21 -1.81 -10.68
C LEU A 85 -11.13 -2.68 -10.02
N ARG A 86 -11.29 -4.01 -10.04
CA ARG A 86 -10.29 -4.92 -9.44
C ARG A 86 -8.93 -4.84 -10.13
N LEU A 87 -8.90 -4.69 -11.46
CA LEU A 87 -7.65 -4.50 -12.21
C LEU A 87 -6.97 -3.18 -11.85
N LEU A 88 -7.73 -2.08 -11.75
CA LEU A 88 -7.20 -0.78 -11.30
C LEU A 88 -6.63 -0.86 -9.88
N VAL A 89 -7.40 -1.41 -8.94
CA VAL A 89 -6.94 -1.64 -7.56
C VAL A 89 -5.64 -2.43 -7.57
N ARG A 90 -5.52 -3.47 -8.41
CA ARG A 90 -4.30 -4.28 -8.47
C ARG A 90 -3.10 -3.54 -9.04
N MET A 91 -3.30 -2.72 -10.07
CA MET A 91 -2.25 -1.90 -10.67
C MET A 91 -1.79 -0.75 -9.76
N GLY A 92 -2.68 -0.23 -8.90
CA GLY A 92 -2.38 0.84 -7.94
C GLY A 92 -1.62 0.39 -6.68
N ARG A 93 -1.47 -0.92 -6.47
CA ARG A 93 -0.73 -1.44 -5.31
C ARG A 93 0.75 -1.12 -5.41
N ALA A 94 1.29 -0.51 -4.36
CA ALA A 94 2.73 -0.42 -4.17
C ALA A 94 3.30 -1.83 -3.89
N GLY A 95 4.44 -2.15 -4.50
CA GLY A 95 5.16 -3.41 -4.26
C GLY A 95 5.62 -4.15 -5.52
N GLU A 96 5.03 -3.85 -6.68
CA GLU A 96 5.39 -4.54 -7.93
C GLU A 96 5.46 -3.53 -9.07
N ASP A 97 6.58 -2.81 -9.14
CA ASP A 97 6.85 -1.81 -10.18
C ASP A 97 5.76 -0.72 -10.27
N GLY A 98 5.76 0.23 -9.35
CA GLY A 98 4.91 1.44 -9.32
C GLY A 98 4.99 2.32 -10.58
N SER A 99 5.76 1.92 -11.60
CA SER A 99 5.64 2.46 -12.96
C SER A 99 4.44 1.94 -13.74
N VAL A 100 3.76 0.87 -13.30
CA VAL A 100 2.69 0.20 -14.06
C VAL A 100 1.56 1.14 -14.47
N LEU A 101 0.92 1.84 -13.52
CA LEU A 101 -0.15 2.79 -13.84
C LEU A 101 0.35 3.97 -14.66
N ARG A 102 1.55 4.49 -14.35
CA ARG A 102 2.14 5.62 -15.08
C ARG A 102 2.53 5.27 -16.52
N ALA A 103 2.77 3.99 -16.80
CA ALA A 103 3.08 3.49 -18.13
C ALA A 103 1.84 3.19 -18.98
N LEU A 104 0.64 3.30 -18.40
CA LEU A 104 -0.66 3.10 -19.06
C LEU A 104 -1.31 4.47 -19.36
N PRO A 105 -1.24 5.01 -20.59
CA PRO A 105 -1.76 6.33 -20.93
C PRO A 105 -3.26 6.50 -20.68
N GLU A 106 -4.03 5.44 -20.88
CA GLU A 106 -5.47 5.42 -20.65
C GLU A 106 -5.87 5.28 -19.17
N ALA A 107 -4.90 5.20 -18.24
CA ALA A 107 -5.18 4.99 -16.81
C ALA A 107 -6.14 6.04 -16.26
N ALA A 108 -5.91 7.34 -16.51
CA ALA A 108 -6.78 8.40 -16.01
C ALA A 108 -8.24 8.25 -16.50
N GLY A 109 -8.42 8.01 -17.80
CA GLY A 109 -9.75 7.77 -18.38
C GLY A 109 -10.42 6.49 -17.88
N LEU A 110 -9.63 5.46 -17.57
CA LEU A 110 -10.13 4.21 -17.00
C LEU A 110 -10.64 4.42 -15.57
N TYR A 111 -9.92 5.18 -14.74
CA TYR A 111 -10.38 5.60 -13.41
C TYR A 111 -11.70 6.37 -13.51
N GLU A 112 -11.78 7.37 -14.39
CA GLU A 112 -13.01 8.16 -14.58
C GLU A 112 -14.19 7.28 -14.98
N THR A 113 -13.98 6.35 -15.92
CA THR A 113 -15.01 5.44 -16.40
C THR A 113 -15.50 4.52 -15.29
N VAL A 114 -14.59 3.93 -14.51
CA VAL A 114 -14.94 3.03 -13.40
C VAL A 114 -15.65 3.78 -12.29
N ILE A 115 -15.13 4.94 -11.87
CA ILE A 115 -15.71 5.76 -10.80
C ILE A 115 -17.09 6.29 -11.21
N GLY A 116 -17.26 6.72 -12.46
CA GLY A 116 -18.56 7.13 -13.00
C GLY A 116 -19.61 6.01 -12.98
N ARG A 117 -19.18 4.74 -12.97
CA ARG A 117 -20.04 3.57 -12.90
C ARG A 117 -20.17 2.97 -11.50
N ALA A 118 -19.53 3.55 -10.49
CA ALA A 118 -19.55 3.04 -9.13
C ALA A 118 -20.99 2.89 -8.59
N GLY A 119 -21.92 3.73 -9.04
CA GLY A 119 -23.34 3.63 -8.66
C GLY A 119 -24.09 2.43 -9.20
N SER A 120 -23.59 1.77 -10.25
CA SER A 120 -24.18 0.54 -10.81
C SER A 120 -23.56 -0.75 -10.28
N LEU A 121 -22.49 -0.64 -9.49
CA LEU A 121 -21.83 -1.81 -8.93
C LEU A 121 -22.72 -2.45 -7.84
N PRO A 122 -22.65 -3.78 -7.65
CA PRO A 122 -23.33 -4.44 -6.54
C PRO A 122 -22.96 -3.78 -5.19
N PRO A 123 -23.94 -3.47 -4.32
CA PRO A 123 -23.68 -2.82 -3.04
C PRO A 123 -23.22 -3.83 -1.99
N ASP A 124 -22.21 -4.63 -2.30
CA ASP A 124 -21.62 -5.60 -1.37
C ASP A 124 -20.31 -5.08 -0.74
N VAL A 125 -19.88 -5.72 0.34
CA VAL A 125 -18.69 -5.30 1.10
C VAL A 125 -17.39 -5.47 0.30
N ALA A 126 -17.31 -6.43 -0.64
CA ALA A 126 -16.12 -6.61 -1.47
C ALA A 126 -15.98 -5.46 -2.49
N GLN A 127 -17.09 -5.00 -3.07
CA GLN A 127 -17.10 -3.82 -3.95
C GLN A 127 -16.79 -2.55 -3.18
N ALA A 128 -17.38 -2.37 -1.99
CA ALA A 128 -17.05 -1.27 -1.09
C ALA A 128 -15.54 -1.22 -0.81
N ALA A 129 -14.95 -2.39 -0.54
CA ALA A 129 -13.54 -2.49 -0.24
C ALA A 129 -12.64 -2.17 -1.44
N ALA A 130 -13.04 -2.61 -2.64
CA ALA A 130 -12.34 -2.28 -3.86
C ALA A 130 -12.43 -0.78 -4.21
N LEU A 131 -13.60 -0.16 -4.01
CA LEU A 131 -13.79 1.29 -4.19
C LEU A 131 -12.95 2.09 -3.19
N LEU A 132 -12.90 1.67 -1.92
CA LEU A 132 -12.06 2.29 -0.90
C LEU A 132 -10.56 2.13 -1.23
N SER A 133 -10.15 0.95 -1.72
CA SER A 133 -8.77 0.74 -2.18
C SER A 133 -8.40 1.68 -3.34
N LEU A 134 -9.33 1.87 -4.29
CA LEU A 134 -9.14 2.82 -5.39
C LEU A 134 -9.05 4.27 -4.88
N ALA A 135 -9.85 4.63 -3.88
CA ALA A 135 -9.80 5.94 -3.24
C ALA A 135 -8.45 6.20 -2.54
N GLN A 136 -7.91 5.20 -1.81
CA GLN A 136 -6.60 5.30 -1.17
C GLN A 136 -5.47 5.50 -2.19
N ASP A 137 -5.52 4.80 -3.33
CA ASP A 137 -4.55 4.99 -4.40
C ASP A 137 -4.68 6.37 -5.07
N LEU A 138 -5.90 6.83 -5.30
CA LEU A 138 -6.15 8.15 -5.89
C LEU A 138 -5.77 9.30 -4.94
N SER A 139 -5.85 9.09 -3.61
CA SER A 139 -5.50 10.11 -2.62
C SER A 139 -4.00 10.20 -2.34
N SER A 140 -3.31 9.06 -2.21
CA SER A 140 -1.91 9.03 -1.73
C SER A 140 -1.04 7.96 -2.40
N GLY A 141 -1.57 7.22 -3.37
CA GLY A 141 -0.84 6.17 -4.09
C GLY A 141 -0.36 6.61 -5.47
N THR A 142 -0.19 5.66 -6.38
CA THR A 142 0.32 5.93 -7.74
C THR A 142 -0.73 6.64 -8.59
N GLY A 143 -2.02 6.35 -8.37
CA GLY A 143 -3.12 7.01 -9.07
C GLY A 143 -3.15 8.52 -8.86
N ALA A 144 -2.67 9.01 -7.71
CA ALA A 144 -2.54 10.44 -7.43
C ALA A 144 -1.58 11.19 -8.38
N LEU A 145 -0.65 10.47 -9.04
CA LEU A 145 0.37 11.02 -9.94
C LEU A 145 -0.02 10.99 -11.43
N LEU A 146 -1.22 10.48 -11.74
CA LEU A 146 -1.75 10.54 -13.10
C LEU A 146 -2.01 12.01 -13.51
N PRO A 147 -2.02 12.32 -14.82
CA PRO A 147 -2.12 13.70 -15.32
C PRO A 147 -3.56 14.23 -15.19
N TRP A 148 -4.00 14.47 -13.96
CA TRP A 148 -5.34 14.97 -13.64
C TRP A 148 -5.47 16.46 -13.98
N PRO A 149 -6.57 16.88 -14.62
CA PRO A 149 -6.93 18.29 -14.65
C PRO A 149 -7.12 18.85 -13.23
N PRO A 150 -6.89 20.16 -13.01
CA PRO A 150 -7.11 20.79 -11.70
C PRO A 150 -8.51 20.49 -11.14
N GLY A 151 -8.59 20.04 -9.89
CA GLY A 151 -9.84 19.73 -9.19
C GLY A 151 -10.52 18.42 -9.62
N ARG A 152 -10.04 17.76 -10.68
CA ARG A 152 -10.68 16.53 -11.21
C ARG A 152 -10.50 15.35 -10.26
N ARG A 153 -9.28 15.17 -9.74
CA ARG A 153 -8.94 14.12 -8.77
C ARG A 153 -9.81 14.23 -7.51
N GLU A 154 -9.96 15.46 -7.00
CA GLU A 154 -10.77 15.80 -5.84
C GLU A 154 -12.26 15.52 -6.08
N GLY A 155 -12.75 15.82 -7.30
CA GLY A 155 -14.10 15.46 -7.73
C GLY A 155 -14.34 13.96 -7.73
N LEU A 156 -13.40 13.18 -8.27
CA LEU A 156 -13.48 11.71 -8.30
C LEU A 156 -13.44 11.10 -6.90
N LEU A 157 -12.59 11.61 -6.01
CA LEU A 157 -12.55 11.18 -4.61
C LEU A 157 -13.88 11.42 -3.89
N ARG A 158 -14.54 12.57 -4.14
CA ARG A 158 -15.88 12.83 -3.59
C ARG A 158 -16.91 11.81 -4.08
N SER A 159 -16.94 11.51 -5.38
CA SER A 159 -17.84 10.50 -5.94
C SER A 159 -17.59 9.10 -5.38
N LEU A 160 -16.32 8.74 -5.13
CA LEU A 160 -15.95 7.50 -4.48
C LEU A 160 -16.45 7.44 -3.03
N GLY A 161 -16.35 8.54 -2.28
CA GLY A 161 -16.88 8.64 -0.92
C GLY A 161 -18.37 8.33 -0.87
N GLU A 162 -19.15 8.95 -1.75
CA GLU A 162 -20.59 8.67 -1.87
C GLU A 162 -20.89 7.23 -2.27
N ALA A 163 -20.05 6.60 -3.09
CA ALA A 163 -20.22 5.20 -3.50
C ALA A 163 -19.91 4.22 -2.36
N VAL A 164 -18.81 4.42 -1.62
CA VAL A 164 -18.42 3.57 -0.48
C VAL A 164 -19.48 3.59 0.62
N GLN A 165 -20.10 4.75 0.88
CA GLN A 165 -21.14 4.87 1.92
C GLN A 165 -22.48 4.18 1.56
N ARG A 166 -22.71 3.87 0.27
CA ARG A 166 -23.95 3.22 -0.19
C ARG A 166 -23.89 1.69 -0.11
N CYS A 167 -22.74 1.11 0.21
CA CYS A 167 -22.59 -0.34 0.26
C CYS A 167 -23.26 -0.95 1.50
N GLY A 168 -23.90 -2.10 1.29
CA GLY A 168 -24.77 -2.77 2.27
C GLY A 168 -24.03 -3.60 3.32
N ALA A 169 -24.81 -4.33 4.10
CA ALA A 169 -24.32 -5.14 5.23
C ALA A 169 -23.38 -6.28 4.77
N ALA A 170 -22.44 -6.62 5.64
CA ALA A 170 -21.48 -7.70 5.41
C ALA A 170 -22.15 -9.08 5.38
N GLU A 171 -21.69 -9.94 4.46
CA GLU A 171 -21.93 -11.37 4.55
C GLU A 171 -21.30 -11.95 5.84
N PRO A 172 -21.78 -13.09 6.35
CA PRO A 172 -21.36 -13.64 7.64
C PRO A 172 -19.97 -14.31 7.63
N THR A 173 -19.12 -14.05 6.64
CA THR A 173 -17.77 -14.61 6.56
C THR A 173 -16.77 -13.80 7.40
N THR A 174 -15.71 -14.44 7.90
CA THR A 174 -14.63 -13.73 8.62
C THR A 174 -13.97 -12.67 7.76
N GLU A 175 -13.73 -12.94 6.47
CA GLU A 175 -13.20 -11.96 5.53
C GLU A 175 -14.13 -10.73 5.38
N SER A 176 -15.44 -10.95 5.22
CA SER A 176 -16.42 -9.85 5.11
C SER A 176 -16.50 -9.02 6.38
N ARG A 177 -16.41 -9.65 7.56
CA ARG A 177 -16.32 -8.93 8.85
C ARG A 177 -15.06 -8.07 8.93
N ARG A 178 -13.88 -8.64 8.59
CA ARG A 178 -12.60 -7.92 8.54
C ARG A 178 -12.65 -6.72 7.58
N ARG A 179 -13.20 -6.90 6.38
CA ARG A 179 -13.40 -5.82 5.40
C ARG A 179 -14.34 -4.75 5.91
N ALA A 180 -15.48 -5.12 6.49
CA ALA A 180 -16.44 -4.15 7.02
C ALA A 180 -15.83 -3.31 8.16
N GLU A 181 -15.05 -3.93 9.04
CA GLU A 181 -14.32 -3.22 10.09
C GLU A 181 -13.23 -2.31 9.54
N TRP A 182 -12.45 -2.79 8.58
CA TRP A 182 -11.47 -1.99 7.87
C TRP A 182 -12.12 -0.78 7.16
N ILE A 183 -13.25 -0.95 6.48
CA ILE A 183 -14.01 0.15 5.87
C ILE A 183 -14.46 1.15 6.93
N ARG A 184 -14.97 0.71 8.08
CA ARG A 184 -15.39 1.62 9.16
C ARG A 184 -14.22 2.47 9.69
N ARG A 185 -13.04 1.87 9.88
CA ARG A 185 -11.85 2.58 10.39
C ARG A 185 -11.21 3.50 9.35
N THR A 186 -11.12 3.04 8.11
CA THR A 186 -10.30 3.66 7.06
C THR A 186 -11.11 4.51 6.10
N GLY A 187 -12.42 4.25 5.99
CA GLY A 187 -13.32 4.75 4.94
C GLY A 187 -13.61 6.25 4.98
N ARG A 188 -13.03 7.03 5.89
CA ARG A 188 -13.12 8.50 5.87
C ARG A 188 -11.84 9.17 5.36
N ARG A 189 -10.68 8.55 5.58
CA ARG A 189 -9.37 9.20 5.41
C ARG A 189 -9.06 9.67 3.99
N PRO A 190 -9.29 8.87 2.93
CA PRO A 190 -8.98 9.33 1.57
C PRO A 190 -9.76 10.58 1.16
N PHE A 191 -10.89 10.84 1.83
CA PHE A 191 -11.81 11.92 1.50
C PHE A 191 -11.57 13.18 2.33
N GLU A 192 -11.01 13.06 3.53
CA GLU A 192 -10.62 14.19 4.38
C GLU A 192 -9.45 14.98 3.76
N LEU A 193 -8.53 14.27 3.09
CA LEU A 193 -7.39 14.85 2.36
C LEU A 193 -7.79 15.83 1.24
N VAL A 194 -8.98 15.65 0.67
CA VAL A 194 -9.53 16.54 -0.37
C VAL A 194 -9.91 17.91 0.21
N GLY A 195 -10.35 17.95 1.47
CA GLY A 195 -10.67 19.20 2.17
C GLY A 195 -9.43 20.02 2.52
N GLU A 196 -8.26 19.39 2.54
CA GLU A 196 -6.97 20.01 2.82
C GLU A 196 -6.14 20.29 1.55
N ALA A 197 -6.68 19.96 0.36
CA ALA A 197 -6.04 20.19 -0.93
C ALA A 197 -5.80 21.70 -1.14
N GLY A 198 -4.54 22.11 -1.01
CA GLY A 198 -4.12 23.52 -0.99
C GLY A 198 -3.20 23.86 0.19
N ARG A 199 -3.07 22.99 1.19
CA ARG A 199 -2.03 23.11 2.21
C ARG A 199 -0.69 22.72 1.61
N SER A 200 0.19 23.70 1.43
CA SER A 200 1.59 23.47 1.11
C SER A 200 2.30 22.81 2.29
N GLY A 201 3.13 21.81 2.02
CA GLY A 201 3.97 21.16 3.04
C GLY A 201 3.85 19.63 3.08
N LEU A 202 4.46 19.06 4.11
CA LEU A 202 4.45 17.63 4.36
C LEU A 202 3.09 17.19 4.93
N ARG A 203 2.62 16.03 4.48
CA ARG A 203 1.53 15.26 5.09
C ARG A 203 1.94 13.80 5.21
N VAL A 204 1.66 13.18 6.34
CA VAL A 204 1.89 11.75 6.59
C VAL A 204 0.56 11.02 6.73
N GLU A 205 0.31 10.09 5.82
CA GLU A 205 -0.91 9.29 5.80
C GLU A 205 -0.61 7.82 6.03
N VAL A 206 -1.18 7.27 7.10
CA VAL A 206 -1.09 5.84 7.36
C VAL A 206 -2.20 5.10 6.59
N VAL A 207 -1.79 4.24 5.66
CA VAL A 207 -2.68 3.50 4.77
C VAL A 207 -2.63 2.01 5.08
N VAL A 208 -3.78 1.45 5.43
CA VAL A 208 -3.99 0.01 5.61
C VAL A 208 -4.65 -0.54 4.36
N ALA A 209 -4.07 -1.57 3.74
CA ALA A 209 -4.63 -2.23 2.58
C ALA A 209 -5.91 -3.03 2.91
N ASP A 210 -6.72 -3.36 1.89
CA ASP A 210 -7.84 -4.29 2.02
C ASP A 210 -7.34 -5.61 2.63
N PRO A 211 -7.90 -6.10 3.75
CA PRO A 211 -7.42 -7.30 4.43
C PRO A 211 -7.46 -8.56 3.54
N ALA A 212 -8.36 -8.64 2.57
CA ALA A 212 -8.41 -9.77 1.64
C ALA A 212 -7.33 -9.73 0.55
N LEU A 213 -6.78 -8.54 0.32
CA LEU A 213 -5.65 -8.31 -0.57
C LEU A 213 -4.31 -8.50 0.15
N GLY A 214 -4.31 -8.50 1.49
CA GLY A 214 -3.10 -8.47 2.31
C GLY A 214 -2.26 -7.22 2.05
N GLY A 215 -0.98 -7.25 2.42
CA GLY A 215 -0.04 -6.15 2.22
C GLY A 215 0.30 -5.41 3.51
N GLU A 216 1.40 -4.66 3.47
CA GLU A 216 1.88 -3.92 4.63
C GLU A 216 1.08 -2.63 4.85
N VAL A 217 1.08 -2.15 6.09
CA VAL A 217 0.60 -0.82 6.41
C VAL A 217 1.69 0.17 6.06
N GLU A 218 1.34 1.18 5.26
CA GLU A 218 2.29 2.17 4.74
C GLU A 218 2.14 3.50 5.48
N ALA A 219 3.25 4.15 5.86
CA ALA A 219 3.25 5.56 6.21
C ALA A 219 3.62 6.39 4.96
N ARG A 220 2.60 6.74 4.17
CA ARG A 220 2.77 7.47 2.91
C ARG A 220 3.04 8.94 3.16
N LEU A 221 4.14 9.43 2.58
CA LEU A 221 4.58 10.81 2.67
C LEU A 221 4.09 11.57 1.44
N LEU A 222 3.36 12.66 1.64
CA LEU A 222 2.92 13.56 0.59
C LEU A 222 3.58 14.93 0.79
N VAL A 223 4.13 15.49 -0.28
CA VAL A 223 4.60 16.88 -0.31
C VAL A 223 3.73 17.64 -1.29
N ASP A 224 3.05 18.68 -0.80
CA ASP A 224 2.10 19.48 -1.59
C ASP A 224 1.01 18.61 -2.26
N GLY A 225 0.56 17.57 -1.55
CA GLY A 225 -0.45 16.62 -2.03
C GLY A 225 0.05 15.64 -3.10
N ARG A 226 1.37 15.57 -3.35
CA ARG A 226 2.00 14.59 -4.24
C ARG A 226 2.74 13.51 -3.43
N PRO A 227 2.48 12.21 -3.67
CA PRO A 227 3.10 11.16 -2.89
C PRO A 227 4.56 10.89 -3.29
N VAL A 228 5.46 11.03 -2.32
CA VAL A 228 6.91 10.97 -2.50
C VAL A 228 7.38 9.60 -2.98
N VAL A 229 6.94 8.52 -2.31
CA VAL A 229 7.40 7.17 -2.61
C VAL A 229 7.02 6.74 -4.03
N PRO A 230 5.74 6.68 -4.47
CA PRO A 230 5.43 6.26 -5.85
C PRO A 230 5.98 7.21 -6.93
N GLU A 231 6.27 8.48 -6.61
CA GLU A 231 6.89 9.41 -7.54
C GLU A 231 8.36 9.04 -7.77
N HIS A 232 9.10 8.83 -6.68
CA HIS A 232 10.55 8.70 -6.66
C HIS A 232 11.05 7.26 -6.54
N PHE A 233 10.20 6.30 -6.18
CA PHE A 233 10.51 4.88 -5.92
C PHE A 233 9.37 3.98 -6.41
N GLY A 234 9.62 3.24 -7.48
CA GLY A 234 8.65 2.30 -8.04
C GLY A 234 8.84 0.87 -7.56
N ALA A 235 9.84 0.57 -6.74
CA ALA A 235 10.24 -0.82 -6.46
C ALA A 235 9.58 -1.42 -5.20
N GLY A 236 8.84 -0.63 -4.42
CA GLY A 236 8.24 -1.08 -3.18
C GLY A 236 7.35 -0.03 -2.50
N PRO A 237 6.67 -0.40 -1.41
CA PRO A 237 5.83 0.48 -0.61
C PRO A 237 6.65 1.44 0.25
N ALA A 238 5.98 2.46 0.79
CA ALA A 238 6.57 3.26 1.87
C ALA A 238 6.78 2.38 3.11
N LEU A 239 7.79 2.70 3.92
CA LEU A 239 8.01 2.00 5.19
C LEU A 239 6.80 2.15 6.14
N THR A 240 6.69 1.22 7.07
CA THR A 240 5.59 1.17 8.03
C THR A 240 5.63 2.36 9.00
N PRO A 241 4.48 2.75 9.60
CA PRO A 241 4.46 3.79 10.62
C PRO A 241 5.38 3.50 11.81
N GLU A 242 5.59 2.23 12.17
CA GLU A 242 6.49 1.86 13.27
C GLU A 242 7.95 2.21 12.93
N ARG A 243 8.35 2.11 11.66
CA ARG A 243 9.71 2.41 11.19
C ARG A 243 9.95 3.89 10.90
N LEU A 244 8.92 4.65 10.53
CA LEU A 244 9.06 6.08 10.19
C LEU A 244 8.64 7.04 11.31
N LEU A 245 7.58 6.71 12.05
CA LEU A 245 6.99 7.55 13.08
C LEU A 245 7.44 7.11 14.48
N ASP A 246 7.18 5.86 14.86
CA ASP A 246 7.42 5.40 16.24
C ASP A 246 8.92 5.30 16.59
N SER A 247 9.79 5.16 15.57
CA SER A 247 11.25 5.21 15.70
C SER A 247 11.81 6.64 15.76
N ALA A 248 10.96 7.66 15.57
CA ALA A 248 11.36 9.05 15.37
C ALA A 248 12.29 9.30 14.18
N ALA A 249 12.34 8.39 13.19
CA ALA A 249 13.24 8.50 12.03
C ALA A 249 13.03 9.81 11.24
N LEU A 250 11.80 10.32 11.15
CA LEU A 250 11.49 11.58 10.46
C LEU A 250 11.77 12.84 11.28
N ARG A 251 12.17 12.75 12.56
CA ARG A 251 12.40 13.94 13.39
C ARG A 251 13.66 14.67 12.95
N ALA A 252 13.51 15.93 12.55
CA ALA A 252 14.60 16.76 12.10
C ALA A 252 15.40 17.35 13.28
N THR A 253 16.72 17.18 13.23
CA THR A 253 17.70 17.79 14.15
C THR A 253 18.66 18.69 13.36
N GLU A 254 19.45 19.51 14.05
CA GLU A 254 20.50 20.31 13.39
C GLU A 254 21.53 19.42 12.67
N GLU A 255 21.83 18.26 13.25
CA GLU A 255 22.65 17.23 12.61
C GLU A 255 21.89 16.55 11.45
N PRO A 256 22.46 16.52 10.23
CA PRO A 256 21.87 15.81 9.10
C PRO A 256 21.82 14.31 9.32
N ARG A 257 20.69 13.69 8.98
CA ARG A 257 20.49 12.23 9.11
C ARG A 257 19.92 11.66 7.84
N GLU A 258 20.50 10.57 7.38
CA GLU A 258 19.95 9.80 6.27
C GLU A 258 18.83 8.88 6.78
N VAL A 259 17.69 8.91 6.09
CA VAL A 259 16.47 8.20 6.47
C VAL A 259 15.97 7.39 5.29
N VAL A 260 15.77 6.10 5.50
CA VAL A 260 15.13 5.21 4.52
C VAL A 260 13.62 5.48 4.54
N LEU A 261 13.04 5.83 3.40
CA LEU A 261 11.61 6.10 3.23
C LEU A 261 10.85 4.88 2.68
N ALA A 262 11.52 4.04 1.88
CA ALA A 262 10.94 2.89 1.22
C ALA A 262 11.99 1.82 0.92
N GLU A 263 11.57 0.56 0.92
CA GLU A 263 12.40 -0.60 0.59
C GLU A 263 11.75 -1.41 -0.54
N ALA A 264 12.56 -2.03 -1.39
CA ALA A 264 12.06 -2.85 -2.47
C ALA A 264 11.40 -4.14 -1.96
N SER A 265 10.27 -4.53 -2.57
CA SER A 265 9.55 -5.75 -2.18
C SER A 265 10.26 -7.05 -2.53
N CYS A 266 11.26 -7.01 -3.41
CA CYS A 266 12.10 -8.16 -3.79
C CYS A 266 13.34 -8.34 -2.90
N ALA A 267 13.46 -7.57 -1.80
CA ALA A 267 14.60 -7.36 -0.91
C ALA A 267 15.52 -6.18 -1.30
N PRO A 268 16.13 -5.47 -0.31
CA PRO A 268 16.98 -4.31 -0.54
C PRO A 268 18.13 -4.55 -1.53
N GLY A 269 18.71 -5.75 -1.54
CA GLY A 269 19.80 -6.11 -2.45
C GLY A 269 19.42 -6.22 -3.93
N CYS A 270 18.12 -6.29 -4.26
CA CYS A 270 17.66 -6.49 -5.64
C CYS A 270 17.27 -5.16 -6.33
N CYS A 271 16.44 -4.34 -5.69
CA CYS A 271 15.99 -3.06 -6.27
C CYS A 271 16.23 -1.84 -5.36
N GLY A 272 16.99 -2.02 -4.27
CA GLY A 272 17.45 -0.94 -3.42
C GLY A 272 16.36 -0.36 -2.51
N GLU A 273 16.64 0.85 -2.07
CA GLU A 273 15.89 1.60 -1.09
C GLU A 273 15.77 3.05 -1.58
N LEU A 274 14.77 3.79 -1.09
CA LEU A 274 14.65 5.23 -1.27
C LEU A 274 15.12 5.92 0.03
N LEU A 275 16.12 6.78 -0.07
CA LEU A 275 16.67 7.51 1.08
C LEU A 275 16.58 9.01 0.87
N VAL A 276 16.50 9.74 1.98
CA VAL A 276 16.55 11.20 2.03
C VAL A 276 17.40 11.65 3.21
N THR A 277 18.11 12.75 3.05
CA THR A 277 18.79 13.41 4.17
C THR A 277 17.86 14.47 4.76
N ILE A 278 17.59 14.35 6.06
CA ILE A 278 16.73 15.29 6.80
C ILE A 278 17.59 16.09 7.77
N ARG A 279 17.44 17.42 7.77
CA ARG A 279 18.07 18.31 8.74
C ARG A 279 17.21 19.53 9.04
N ARG A 280 17.42 20.14 10.20
CA ARG A 280 16.80 21.39 10.62
C ARG A 280 17.75 22.55 10.37
N GLU A 281 17.31 23.54 9.61
CA GLU A 281 17.97 24.82 9.41
C GLU A 281 17.17 25.93 10.09
N GLY A 282 17.40 26.12 11.39
CA GLY A 282 16.69 27.14 12.17
C GLY A 282 15.18 26.93 12.19
N ALA A 283 14.45 27.75 11.43
CA ALA A 283 12.99 27.71 11.31
C ALA A 283 12.49 26.80 10.17
N GLU A 284 13.38 26.17 9.42
CA GLU A 284 13.06 25.28 8.31
C GLU A 284 13.55 23.85 8.56
N VAL A 285 12.85 22.89 7.96
CA VAL A 285 13.31 21.51 7.81
C VAL A 285 13.58 21.28 6.33
N VAL A 286 14.77 20.76 6.05
CA VAL A 286 15.30 20.50 4.72
C VAL A 286 15.34 19.01 4.48
N TRP A 287 14.77 18.58 3.36
CA TRP A 287 14.94 17.25 2.79
C TRP A 287 15.78 17.38 1.53
N GLU A 288 16.99 16.87 1.56
CA GLU A 288 17.95 16.91 0.45
C GLU A 288 18.42 15.50 0.09
N HIS A 289 19.12 15.39 -1.04
CA HIS A 289 19.70 14.11 -1.50
C HIS A 289 18.69 12.96 -1.59
N LEU A 290 17.45 13.22 -2.01
CA LEU A 290 16.47 12.16 -2.24
C LEU A 290 16.95 11.25 -3.38
N HIS A 291 17.33 10.01 -3.08
CA HIS A 291 17.93 9.11 -4.07
C HIS A 291 17.62 7.64 -3.81
N ARG A 292 17.91 6.80 -4.82
CA ARG A 292 17.80 5.34 -4.73
C ARG A 292 19.19 4.74 -4.57
N THR A 293 19.34 3.71 -3.75
CA THR A 293 20.60 2.95 -3.66
C THR A 293 20.90 2.13 -4.91
N MET A 294 19.85 1.68 -5.61
CA MET A 294 19.96 0.86 -6.82
C MET A 294 19.01 1.34 -7.92
N GLY A 295 19.40 1.06 -9.17
CA GLY A 295 18.66 1.45 -10.37
C GLY A 295 19.09 2.81 -10.94
N ARG A 296 18.52 3.17 -12.09
CA ARG A 296 18.86 4.44 -12.74
C ARG A 296 18.24 5.61 -11.98
N PRO A 297 18.99 6.72 -11.75
CA PRO A 297 18.41 7.96 -11.25
C PRO A 297 17.23 8.37 -12.14
N ARG A 298 16.12 8.78 -11.53
CA ARG A 298 15.04 9.43 -12.28
C ARG A 298 15.40 10.90 -12.45
N PRO A 299 15.58 11.40 -13.68
CA PRO A 299 15.80 12.82 -13.90
C PRO A 299 14.53 13.62 -13.56
N GLY A 300 14.71 14.80 -12.95
CA GLY A 300 13.64 15.79 -12.80
C GLY A 300 12.95 15.88 -11.43
N GLY A 301 13.47 15.25 -10.38
CA GLY A 301 13.05 15.55 -9.01
C GLY A 301 13.57 16.92 -8.54
N PRO A 302 12.89 17.59 -7.59
CA PRO A 302 13.45 18.78 -6.97
C PRO A 302 14.74 18.41 -6.23
N ALA A 303 15.73 19.30 -6.28
CA ALA A 303 17.00 19.08 -5.58
C ALA A 303 16.79 18.99 -4.06
N GLU A 304 15.76 19.65 -3.55
CA GLU A 304 15.49 19.83 -2.13
C GLU A 304 13.99 20.12 -1.90
N TYR A 305 13.45 19.67 -0.77
CA TYR A 305 12.18 20.17 -0.23
C TYR A 305 12.43 20.94 1.07
N ARG A 306 11.73 22.07 1.22
CA ARG A 306 11.80 22.92 2.42
C ARG A 306 10.44 23.05 3.06
N PHE A 307 10.42 22.89 4.37
CA PHE A 307 9.20 22.98 5.19
C PHE A 307 9.42 23.95 6.33
N SER A 308 8.38 24.66 6.76
CA SER A 308 8.40 25.30 8.08
C SER A 308 8.59 24.22 9.16
N ALA A 309 9.58 24.40 10.03
CA ALA A 309 9.87 23.44 11.10
C ALA A 309 8.66 23.25 12.02
N ALA A 310 7.95 24.33 12.35
CA ALA A 310 6.75 24.27 13.17
C ALA A 310 5.62 23.47 12.50
N ALA A 311 5.41 23.65 11.19
CA ALA A 311 4.39 22.90 10.45
C ALA A 311 4.77 21.41 10.31
N TYR A 312 6.04 21.14 10.06
CA TYR A 312 6.60 19.79 9.96
C TYR A 312 6.44 19.02 11.28
N GLU A 313 6.85 19.61 12.40
CA GLU A 313 6.72 19.01 13.73
C GLU A 313 5.25 18.81 14.14
N ALA A 314 4.39 19.79 13.85
CA ALA A 314 2.95 19.67 14.12
C ALA A 314 2.31 18.52 13.34
N GLU A 315 2.70 18.32 12.09
CA GLU A 315 2.24 17.22 11.26
C GLU A 315 2.75 15.87 11.78
N LEU A 316 4.04 15.75 12.11
CA LEU A 316 4.57 14.51 12.71
C LEU A 316 3.85 14.19 14.03
N ALA A 317 3.67 15.19 14.90
CA ALA A 317 2.93 15.00 16.15
C ALA A 317 1.46 14.63 15.92
N ARG A 318 0.82 15.11 14.86
CA ARG A 318 -0.53 14.69 14.47
C ARG A 318 -0.53 13.23 14.03
N ALA A 319 0.36 12.85 13.12
CA ALA A 319 0.47 11.50 12.60
C ALA A 319 0.84 10.47 13.69
N GLU A 320 1.74 10.82 14.61
CA GLU A 320 2.12 10.00 15.77
C GLU A 320 0.95 9.78 16.76
N ARG A 321 0.08 10.80 16.96
CA ARG A 321 -1.10 10.67 17.83
C ARG A 321 -2.24 9.90 17.17
N ASP A 322 -2.24 9.82 15.86
CA ASP A 322 -3.31 9.23 15.11
C ASP A 322 -3.20 7.71 15.07
N ARG A 323 -4.03 7.04 15.87
CA ARG A 323 -4.06 5.58 16.01
C ARG A 323 -5.37 4.95 15.55
N ALA A 324 -6.26 5.72 14.91
CA ALA A 324 -7.58 5.22 14.50
C ALA A 324 -7.50 4.14 13.39
N TRP A 325 -6.36 4.04 12.72
CA TRP A 325 -6.07 3.04 11.69
C TRP A 325 -5.63 1.68 12.27
N SER A 326 -5.19 1.65 13.53
CA SER A 326 -4.70 0.43 14.19
C SER A 326 -5.87 -0.45 14.66
N TRP A 327 -5.58 -1.73 14.84
CA TRP A 327 -6.48 -2.72 15.43
C TRP A 327 -5.81 -3.38 16.65
N PRO A 328 -6.54 -4.16 17.48
CA PRO A 328 -6.01 -4.64 18.76
C PRO A 328 -4.64 -5.31 18.66
N ALA A 329 -4.51 -6.35 17.84
CA ALA A 329 -3.25 -7.09 17.66
C ALA A 329 -2.08 -6.19 17.21
N ARG A 330 -2.30 -5.26 16.27
CA ARG A 330 -1.24 -4.34 15.85
C ARG A 330 -0.86 -3.35 16.96
N THR A 331 -1.83 -2.94 17.76
CA THR A 331 -1.58 -2.10 18.94
C THR A 331 -0.75 -2.84 19.97
N VAL A 332 -1.02 -4.14 20.21
CA VAL A 332 -0.20 -5.01 21.05
C VAL A 332 1.23 -5.08 20.54
N ALA A 333 1.44 -5.41 19.26
CA ALA A 333 2.77 -5.49 18.66
C ALA A 333 3.58 -4.18 18.86
N ARG A 334 2.93 -3.04 18.62
CA ARG A 334 3.53 -1.70 18.80
C ARG A 334 3.91 -1.43 20.27
N LEU A 335 3.00 -1.70 21.20
CA LEU A 335 3.22 -1.47 22.64
C LEU A 335 4.34 -2.36 23.18
N ILE A 336 4.46 -3.60 22.69
CA ILE A 336 5.59 -4.47 23.04
C ILE A 336 6.89 -3.89 22.47
N ALA A 337 6.91 -3.47 21.19
CA ALA A 337 8.10 -2.85 20.60
C ALA A 337 8.55 -1.57 21.33
N GLU A 338 7.59 -0.75 21.76
CA GLU A 338 7.82 0.42 22.59
C GLU A 338 8.40 0.05 23.95
N GLY A 339 7.77 -0.89 24.65
CA GLY A 339 8.24 -1.36 25.95
C GLY A 339 9.63 -2.01 25.90
N LEU A 340 9.99 -2.64 24.78
CA LEU A 340 11.33 -3.21 24.55
C LEU A 340 12.39 -2.16 24.20
N ARG A 341 12.01 -1.06 23.53
CA ARG A 341 12.91 0.09 23.33
C ARG A 341 13.21 0.81 24.64
N GLU A 342 12.22 0.92 25.52
CA GLU A 342 12.39 1.52 26.86
C GLU A 342 13.17 0.62 27.82
N ARG A 343 13.07 -0.71 27.65
CA ARG A 343 13.70 -1.73 28.50
C ARG A 343 14.48 -2.74 27.66
N PRO A 344 15.60 -2.33 27.03
CA PRO A 344 16.39 -3.21 26.17
C PRO A 344 16.98 -4.41 26.92
N GLU A 345 17.13 -4.31 28.25
CA GLU A 345 17.61 -5.39 29.11
C GLU A 345 16.75 -6.66 29.08
N LEU A 346 15.46 -6.54 28.76
CA LEU A 346 14.53 -7.67 28.67
C LEU A 346 14.93 -8.69 27.59
N LEU A 347 15.51 -8.21 26.48
CA LEU A 347 16.03 -9.09 25.43
C LEU A 347 17.54 -9.32 25.55
N ALA A 348 18.28 -8.33 26.05
CA ALA A 348 19.73 -8.45 26.20
C ALA A 348 20.13 -9.61 27.14
N HIS A 349 19.32 -9.91 28.17
CA HIS A 349 19.54 -11.06 29.04
C HIS A 349 19.56 -12.40 28.28
N TRP A 350 18.82 -12.48 27.17
CA TRP A 350 18.73 -13.66 26.31
C TRP A 350 19.69 -13.60 25.10
N GLU A 351 20.54 -12.57 25.00
CA GLU A 351 21.37 -12.26 23.83
C GLU A 351 20.57 -12.02 22.54
N LEU A 352 19.36 -11.47 22.70
CA LEU A 352 18.45 -11.16 21.60
C LEU A 352 18.29 -9.65 21.37
N GLU A 353 17.88 -9.29 20.17
CA GLU A 353 17.43 -7.96 19.75
C GLU A 353 16.10 -8.06 19.00
N LEU A 354 15.29 -7.01 19.08
CA LEU A 354 14.06 -6.91 18.31
C LEU A 354 14.41 -6.49 16.87
N CYS A 355 14.14 -7.35 15.89
CA CYS A 355 14.26 -6.98 14.48
C CYS A 355 13.06 -6.15 14.03
N TRP A 356 11.84 -6.62 14.32
CA TRP A 356 10.60 -5.91 14.02
C TRP A 356 9.42 -6.49 14.82
N ALA A 357 8.34 -5.72 14.91
CA ALA A 357 7.05 -6.15 15.46
C ALA A 357 5.91 -5.74 14.51
N THR A 358 5.00 -6.65 14.19
CA THR A 358 3.86 -6.43 13.29
C THR A 358 2.76 -7.43 13.61
N THR A 359 1.83 -7.66 12.68
CA THR A 359 0.81 -8.70 12.75
C THR A 359 1.07 -9.79 11.71
N SER A 360 0.62 -11.00 11.99
CA SER A 360 0.76 -12.11 11.04
C SER A 360 0.05 -11.80 9.71
N HIS A 361 0.68 -12.21 8.60
CA HIS A 361 0.10 -12.09 7.27
C HIS A 361 -1.10 -13.04 7.06
N SER A 362 -1.04 -14.25 7.63
CA SER A 362 -2.12 -15.24 7.55
C SER A 362 -3.23 -14.97 8.56
N ASP A 363 -2.88 -14.37 9.70
CA ASP A 363 -3.82 -14.00 10.74
C ASP A 363 -3.54 -12.59 11.29
N PRO A 364 -4.15 -11.55 10.71
CA PRO A 364 -3.95 -10.16 11.15
C PRO A 364 -4.30 -9.92 12.62
N ASP A 365 -5.11 -10.79 13.24
CA ASP A 365 -5.50 -10.69 14.65
C ASP A 365 -4.44 -11.27 15.61
N THR A 366 -3.29 -11.71 15.09
CA THR A 366 -2.15 -12.18 15.88
C THR A 366 -0.99 -11.20 15.77
N ALA A 367 -0.49 -10.71 16.91
CA ALA A 367 0.74 -9.93 16.99
C ALA A 367 1.96 -10.85 16.85
N VAL A 368 2.96 -10.39 16.10
CA VAL A 368 4.17 -11.15 15.78
C VAL A 368 5.39 -10.27 15.99
N LEU A 369 6.35 -10.77 16.75
CA LEU A 369 7.67 -10.20 16.91
C LEU A 369 8.69 -11.09 16.24
N MET A 370 9.62 -10.48 15.50
CA MET A 370 10.79 -11.15 14.98
C MET A 370 11.98 -10.76 15.84
N LEU A 371 12.54 -11.74 16.53
CA LEU A 371 13.71 -11.59 17.38
C LEU A 371 14.93 -12.17 16.67
N GLY A 372 16.09 -11.53 16.80
CA GLY A 372 17.36 -12.01 16.27
C GLY A 372 18.43 -12.02 17.34
N ASN A 373 19.51 -12.75 17.13
CA ASN A 373 20.69 -12.62 18.00
C ASN A 373 21.30 -11.22 17.85
N VAL A 374 21.86 -10.68 18.92
CA VAL A 374 22.54 -9.37 18.92
C VAL A 374 23.57 -9.30 17.79
N GLY A 375 23.53 -8.22 16.99
CA GLY A 375 24.46 -8.00 15.88
C GLY A 375 24.12 -8.76 14.60
N SER A 376 22.97 -9.45 14.55
CA SER A 376 22.42 -10.00 13.31
C SER A 376 21.91 -8.87 12.42
N ARG A 377 22.75 -8.38 11.50
CA ARG A 377 22.32 -7.37 10.52
C ARG A 377 21.10 -7.85 9.73
N ALA A 378 20.14 -6.95 9.54
CA ALA A 378 19.06 -7.14 8.59
C ALA A 378 19.64 -7.40 7.18
N GLY A 379 19.57 -8.65 6.71
CA GLY A 379 19.99 -9.03 5.35
C GLY A 379 21.14 -10.03 5.23
N ALA A 380 21.72 -10.51 6.33
CA ALA A 380 22.60 -11.70 6.29
C ALA A 380 21.76 -13.00 6.36
N ASP A 381 22.30 -14.09 5.83
CA ASP A 381 21.67 -15.42 5.79
C ASP A 381 21.00 -15.83 7.13
N TYR A 382 19.96 -16.66 7.02
CA TYR A 382 18.80 -16.77 7.92
C TYR A 382 18.86 -17.68 9.19
N PRO A 383 19.96 -18.21 9.75
CA PRO A 383 19.82 -19.26 10.78
C PRO A 383 19.43 -18.80 12.20
N ASN A 384 19.30 -17.50 12.48
CA ASN A 384 19.18 -17.00 13.87
C ASN A 384 18.03 -16.01 14.09
N ARG A 385 16.84 -16.30 13.56
CA ARG A 385 15.63 -15.48 13.80
C ARG A 385 14.50 -16.33 14.39
N TYR A 386 13.83 -15.78 15.40
CA TYR A 386 12.76 -16.43 16.14
C TYR A 386 11.48 -15.62 15.99
N GLU A 387 10.43 -16.26 15.51
CA GLU A 387 9.09 -15.69 15.49
C GLU A 387 8.41 -15.93 16.83
N TRP A 388 8.00 -14.86 17.50
CA TRP A 388 7.30 -14.92 18.77
C TRP A 388 5.91 -14.30 18.64
N THR A 389 4.88 -15.08 18.95
CA THR A 389 3.49 -14.70 18.70
C THR A 389 2.75 -14.37 19.99
N VAL A 390 1.85 -13.40 19.89
CA VAL A 390 0.89 -13.03 20.93
C VAL A 390 -0.49 -12.99 20.27
N PRO A 391 -1.28 -14.08 20.40
CA PRO A 391 -2.64 -14.10 19.87
C PRO A 391 -3.52 -13.13 20.65
N ASP A 392 -4.49 -12.52 19.97
CA ASP A 392 -5.50 -11.70 20.63
C ASP A 392 -6.40 -12.57 21.53
N ASP A 393 -6.36 -12.33 22.83
CA ASP A 393 -7.16 -13.02 23.84
C ASP A 393 -8.45 -12.25 24.23
N GLY A 394 -8.72 -11.13 23.54
CA GLY A 394 -9.88 -10.26 23.78
C GLY A 394 -9.71 -9.30 24.96
N THR A 395 -8.59 -9.33 25.69
CA THR A 395 -8.29 -8.32 26.71
C THR A 395 -7.76 -7.03 26.08
N PRO A 396 -7.80 -5.88 26.78
CA PRO A 396 -7.27 -4.62 26.25
C PRO A 396 -5.80 -4.74 25.81
N ALA A 397 -5.43 -4.09 24.71
CA ALA A 397 -4.10 -4.21 24.11
C ALA A 397 -2.96 -3.86 25.08
N GLU A 398 -3.18 -2.89 25.98
CA GLU A 398 -2.23 -2.51 27.03
C GLU A 398 -1.98 -3.65 28.02
N ALA A 399 -3.02 -4.40 28.39
CA ALA A 399 -2.91 -5.52 29.30
C ALA A 399 -2.18 -6.70 28.64
N GLN A 400 -2.50 -7.00 27.37
CA GLN A 400 -1.81 -8.03 26.60
C GLN A 400 -0.32 -7.69 26.41
N ALA A 401 0.00 -6.45 26.03
CA ALA A 401 1.38 -6.02 25.84
C ALA A 401 2.17 -6.05 27.17
N ALA A 402 1.57 -5.61 28.28
CA ALA A 402 2.20 -5.69 29.59
C ALA A 402 2.45 -7.15 30.02
N ALA A 403 1.51 -8.07 29.76
CA ALA A 403 1.67 -9.49 30.03
C ALA A 403 2.78 -10.11 29.16
N ALA A 404 2.83 -9.75 27.87
CA ALA A 404 3.87 -10.17 26.95
C ALA A 404 5.27 -9.71 27.40
N LEU A 405 5.41 -8.46 27.82
CA LEU A 405 6.67 -7.90 28.32
C LEU A 405 7.13 -8.57 29.63
N ARG A 406 6.19 -8.91 30.53
CA ARG A 406 6.52 -9.72 31.72
C ARG A 406 7.00 -11.11 31.33
N ARG A 407 6.31 -11.79 30.40
CA ARG A 407 6.71 -13.12 29.91
C ARG A 407 8.13 -13.11 29.35
N LEU A 408 8.51 -12.08 28.59
CA LEU A 408 9.87 -11.92 28.06
C LEU A 408 10.93 -11.72 29.16
N GLY A 409 10.57 -11.18 30.32
CA GLY A 409 11.47 -11.05 31.47
C GLY A 409 11.61 -12.33 32.31
N GLU A 410 10.65 -13.25 32.21
CA GLU A 410 10.57 -14.45 33.06
C GLU A 410 10.95 -15.74 32.32
N ALA A 411 10.76 -15.78 31.00
CA ALA A 411 10.98 -16.95 30.17
C ALA A 411 11.71 -16.60 28.87
N ASP A 412 12.63 -17.47 28.47
CA ASP A 412 13.34 -17.37 27.20
C ASP A 412 12.35 -17.51 26.03
N PRO A 413 12.24 -16.51 25.14
CA PRO A 413 11.25 -16.51 24.05
C PRO A 413 11.50 -17.58 22.99
N ARG A 414 12.60 -18.34 23.06
CA ARG A 414 12.91 -19.44 22.15
C ARG A 414 12.17 -20.75 22.50
N TRP A 415 11.55 -20.85 23.69
CA TRP A 415 10.97 -22.10 24.21
C TRP A 415 9.50 -21.97 24.63
#